data_AF-A0A0D6SB37-F1
#
_entry.id   AF-A0A0D6SB37-F1
#
_cell.length_a   1.000
_cell.length_b   1.000
_cell.length_c   1.000
_cell.angle_alpha   90.00
_cell.angle_beta   90.00
_cell.angle_gamma   90.00
#
_symmetry.space_group_name_H-M   'P 1'
#
loop_
_entity.id
_entity.type
_entity.pdbx_description
1 polymer ?
#
loop_
_entity_poly.entity_id
_entity_poly.type
_entity_poly.pdbx_seq_one_letter_code
_entity_poly.pdbx_strand_id
1 'polypeptide(L)'
;MVIGKKSVKLSVERNRLKRQIRESFRHNLELLAGWDIVIVAKRGLGDLENEELKQQFGKLWKRLARSRPRPESPTEPGMADTPHA
;
A
#
# COMPACT_ATOMS: atom_id res chain seq x y z
N MET A 1 -2.38 4.62 -4.84
CA MET A 1 -3.62 4.27 -4.08
C MET A 1 -4.85 4.55 -4.91
N VAL A 2 -5.76 3.58 -5.02
CA VAL A 2 -6.99 3.72 -5.81
C VAL A 2 -8.21 3.73 -4.89
N ILE A 3 -8.97 4.83 -4.91
CA ILE A 3 -10.25 4.95 -4.20
C ILE A 3 -11.33 5.35 -5.20
N GLY A 4 -12.18 4.38 -5.56
CA GLY A 4 -13.26 4.58 -6.51
C GLY A 4 -14.40 5.41 -5.93
N LYS A 5 -15.13 6.13 -6.82
CA LYS A 5 -16.35 6.87 -6.47
C LYS A 5 -17.45 5.97 -5.88
N LYS A 6 -17.46 4.68 -6.25
CA LYS A 6 -18.39 3.68 -5.70
C LYS A 6 -18.11 3.30 -4.25
N SER A 7 -16.88 3.51 -3.77
CA SER A 7 -16.48 3.15 -2.39
C SER A 7 -16.77 4.27 -1.40
N VAL A 8 -16.61 5.52 -1.83
CA VAL A 8 -16.90 6.73 -1.03
C VAL A 8 -17.45 7.81 -1.96
N LYS A 9 -18.64 8.31 -1.65
CA LYS A 9 -19.39 9.20 -2.53
C LYS A 9 -18.79 10.61 -2.57
N LEU A 10 -18.31 11.12 -1.43
CA LEU A 10 -17.76 12.47 -1.33
C LEU A 10 -16.26 12.50 -1.65
N SER A 11 -15.85 13.48 -2.46
CA SER A 11 -14.44 13.69 -2.82
C SER A 11 -13.57 14.08 -1.62
N VAL A 12 -14.13 14.85 -0.69
CA VAL A 12 -13.42 15.29 0.53
C VAL A 12 -13.09 14.10 1.42
N GLU A 13 -14.05 13.19 1.63
CA GLU A 13 -13.85 11.95 2.38
C GLU A 13 -12.82 11.05 1.72
N ARG A 14 -12.87 10.88 0.38
CA ARG A 14 -11.84 10.13 -0.36
C ARG A 14 -10.44 10.72 -0.15
N ASN A 15 -10.32 12.04 -0.15
CA ASN A 15 -9.04 12.71 0.02
C ASN A 15 -8.55 12.62 1.46
N ARG A 16 -9.44 12.75 2.45
CA ARG A 16 -9.15 12.48 3.86
C ARG A 16 -8.65 11.05 4.06
N LEU A 17 -9.32 10.07 3.45
CA LEU A 17 -8.93 8.66 3.54
C LEU A 17 -7.53 8.41 2.94
N LYS A 18 -7.27 8.94 1.73
CA LYS A 18 -5.93 8.91 1.14
C LYS A 18 -4.88 9.58 2.02
N ARG A 19 -5.24 10.64 2.75
CA ARG A 19 -4.31 11.36 3.63
C ARG A 19 -3.99 10.52 4.87
N GLN A 20 -5.01 10.00 5.55
CA GLN A 20 -4.84 9.14 6.73
C GLN A 20 -4.03 7.87 6.44
N ILE A 21 -4.28 7.24 5.29
CA ILE A 21 -3.54 6.05 4.88
C ILE A 21 -2.08 6.40 4.57
N ARG A 22 -1.82 7.49 3.83
CA ARG A 22 -0.44 7.94 3.54
C ARG A 22 0.32 8.30 4.80
N GLU A 23 -0.33 8.97 5.74
CA GLU A 23 0.26 9.34 7.02
C GLU A 23 0.56 8.10 7.88
N SER A 24 -0.33 7.12 7.89
CA SER A 24 -0.08 5.82 8.54
C SER A 24 1.08 5.08 7.88
N PHE A 25 1.15 5.07 6.54
CA PHE A 25 2.25 4.46 5.81
C PHE A 25 3.59 5.14 6.11
N ARG A 26 3.65 6.48 6.15
CA ARG A 26 4.86 7.24 6.49
C ARG A 26 5.41 6.91 7.87
N HIS A 27 4.55 6.79 8.88
CA HIS A 27 4.98 6.38 10.22
C HIS A 27 5.53 4.95 10.28
N ASN A 28 5.15 4.10 9.33
CA ASN A 28 5.59 2.70 9.26
C ASN A 28 6.60 2.47 8.13
N LEU A 29 7.16 3.53 7.53
CA LEU A 29 8.03 3.42 6.36
C LEU A 29 9.27 2.57 6.65
N GLU A 30 9.90 2.75 7.80
CA GLU A 30 11.05 1.95 8.22
C GLU A 30 10.71 0.45 8.33
N LEU A 31 9.49 0.16 8.80
CA LEU A 31 8.99 -1.20 8.96
C LEU A 31 8.61 -1.85 7.61
N LEU A 32 8.24 -1.03 6.63
CA LEU A 32 7.75 -1.42 5.30
C LEU A 32 8.82 -1.22 4.21
N ALA A 33 10.06 -0.96 4.58
CA ALA A 33 11.16 -0.75 3.63
C ALA A 33 11.34 -2.00 2.74
N GLY A 34 11.26 -1.80 1.42
CA GLY A 34 11.37 -2.88 0.43
C GLY A 34 10.06 -3.52 -0.01
N TRP A 35 8.91 -2.97 0.38
CA TRP A 35 7.59 -3.45 -0.05
C TRP A 35 6.93 -2.51 -1.07
N ASP A 36 6.40 -3.07 -2.16
CA ASP A 36 5.45 -2.37 -3.03
C ASP A 36 4.01 -2.74 -2.61
N ILE A 37 3.24 -1.75 -2.13
CA ILE A 37 1.92 -1.98 -1.53
C ILE A 37 0.84 -1.19 -2.25
N VAL A 38 -0.02 -1.92 -2.96
CA VAL A 38 -1.20 -1.35 -3.63
C VAL A 38 -2.42 -1.43 -2.73
N ILE A 39 -2.89 -0.28 -2.26
CA ILE A 39 -4.10 -0.17 -1.44
C ILE A 39 -5.32 0.12 -2.33
N VAL A 40 -6.29 -0.79 -2.31
CA VAL A 40 -7.57 -0.69 -3.01
C VAL A 40 -8.69 -0.57 -1.99
N ALA A 41 -9.39 0.56 -2.00
CA ALA A 41 -10.52 0.77 -1.08
C ALA A 41 -11.77 0.00 -1.54
N LYS A 42 -12.21 -0.97 -0.73
CA LYS A 42 -13.49 -1.66 -0.92
C LYS A 42 -14.67 -0.76 -0.54
N ARG A 43 -15.86 -1.13 -1.01
CA ARG A 43 -17.11 -0.43 -0.71
C ARG A 43 -17.41 -0.51 0.80
N GLY A 44 -17.82 0.60 1.41
CA GLY A 44 -18.04 0.72 2.86
C GLY A 44 -16.82 1.24 3.64
N LEU A 45 -15.64 1.37 3.02
CA LEU A 45 -14.45 1.91 3.69
C LEU A 45 -14.59 3.42 4.06
N GLY A 46 -15.51 4.13 3.40
CA GLY A 46 -15.81 5.54 3.70
C GLY A 46 -16.70 5.73 4.91
N ASP A 47 -17.46 4.70 5.29
CA ASP A 47 -18.41 4.76 6.41
C ASP A 47 -17.73 4.44 7.75
N LEU A 48 -16.48 3.98 7.72
CA LEU A 48 -15.68 3.70 8.92
C LEU A 48 -15.10 4.99 9.52
N GLU A 49 -15.13 5.07 10.84
CA GLU A 49 -14.50 6.16 11.57
C GLU A 49 -12.97 6.11 11.48
N ASN A 50 -12.35 7.28 11.67
CA ASN A 50 -10.91 7.45 11.59
C ASN A 50 -10.14 6.52 12.53
N GLU A 51 -10.64 6.33 13.75
CA GLU A 51 -9.99 5.47 14.74
C GLU A 51 -9.97 4.03 14.29
N GLU A 52 -11.09 3.55 13.77
CA GLU A 52 -11.24 2.17 13.34
C GLU A 52 -10.33 1.86 12.14
N LEU A 53 -10.26 2.81 11.18
CA LEU A 53 -9.31 2.74 10.07
C LEU A 53 -7.87 2.67 10.56
N LYS A 54 -7.46 3.56 11.47
CA LYS A 54 -6.09 3.55 12.03
C LYS A 54 -5.79 2.22 12.73
N GLN A 55 -6.72 1.69 13.53
CA GLN A 55 -6.54 0.42 14.21
C GLN A 55 -6.40 -0.75 13.21
N GLN A 56 -7.25 -0.78 12.18
CA GLN A 56 -7.19 -1.78 11.10
C GLN A 56 -5.85 -1.72 10.35
N PHE A 57 -5.43 -0.52 9.93
CA PHE A 57 -4.15 -0.33 9.26
C PHE A 57 -2.98 -0.70 10.15
N GLY A 58 -2.99 -0.31 11.42
CA GLY A 58 -1.95 -0.70 12.39
C GLY A 58 -1.81 -2.22 12.55
N LYS A 59 -2.93 -2.95 12.58
CA LYS A 59 -2.93 -4.42 12.60
C LYS A 59 -2.35 -5.00 11.29
N LEU A 60 -2.70 -4.43 10.14
CA LEU A 60 -2.16 -4.84 8.84
C LEU A 60 -0.66 -4.61 8.74
N TRP A 61 -0.15 -3.44 9.13
CA TRP A 61 1.28 -3.12 9.11
C TRP A 61 2.08 -4.07 10.00
N LYS A 62 1.59 -4.35 11.23
CA LYS A 62 2.23 -5.32 12.13
C LYS A 62 2.26 -6.74 11.55
N ARG A 63 1.24 -7.14 10.79
CA ARG A 63 1.22 -8.43 10.09
C ARG A 63 2.22 -8.46 8.93
N LEU A 64 2.23 -7.43 8.09
CA LEU A 64 3.17 -7.29 6.98
C LEU A 64 4.62 -7.33 7.47
N ALA A 65 4.93 -6.59 8.54
CA ALA A 65 6.26 -6.56 9.15
C ALA A 65 6.76 -7.94 9.62
N ARG A 66 5.85 -8.78 10.10
CA ARG A 66 6.18 -10.15 10.55
C ARG A 66 6.37 -11.11 9.38
N SER A 67 5.64 -10.89 8.29
CA SER A 67 5.71 -11.70 7.09
C SER A 67 6.68 -11.07 6.09
N ARG A 68 7.97 -10.92 6.43
CA ARG A 68 8.97 -10.43 5.47
C ARG A 68 9.15 -11.48 4.35
N PRO A 69 8.69 -11.25 3.11
CA PRO A 69 9.10 -12.09 2.01
C PRO A 69 10.60 -11.89 1.83
N ARG A 70 11.31 -12.99 1.55
CA ARG A 70 12.71 -12.93 1.11
C ARG A 70 12.76 -11.97 -0.08
N PRO A 71 13.68 -10.99 -0.13
CA PRO A 71 13.80 -10.13 -1.30
C PRO A 71 14.06 -11.05 -2.49
N GLU A 72 13.10 -11.13 -3.39
CA GLU A 72 13.28 -11.75 -4.68
C GLU A 72 14.33 -10.91 -5.41
N SER A 73 15.44 -11.57 -5.73
CA SER A 73 16.61 -11.01 -6.38
C SER A 73 16.19 -10.16 -7.58
N PRO A 74 16.81 -9.00 -7.82
CA PRO A 74 16.54 -8.26 -9.04
C PRO A 74 16.90 -9.19 -10.20
N THR A 75 15.90 -9.53 -11.02
CA THR A 75 16.12 -10.17 -12.31
C THR A 75 17.10 -9.31 -13.08
N GLU A 76 18.33 -9.80 -13.25
CA GLU A 76 19.31 -9.17 -14.12
C GLU A 76 18.68 -9.08 -15.52
N PRO A 77 18.60 -7.89 -16.15
CA PRO A 77 18.15 -7.79 -17.52
C PRO A 77 19.16 -8.52 -18.40
N GLY A 78 18.66 -9.54 -19.09
CA GLY A 78 19.41 -10.49 -19.89
C GLY A 78 20.47 -9.85 -20.78
N MET A 79 21.71 -10.28 -20.55
CA MET A 79 22.83 -10.11 -21.45
C MET A 79 22.70 -11.13 -22.59
N ALA A 80 22.02 -10.77 -23.66
CA ALA A 80 22.03 -11.39 -25.00
C ALA A 80 21.22 -10.46 -25.91
N ASP A 81 21.81 -9.71 -26.83
CA ASP A 81 22.33 -10.24 -28.09
C ASP A 81 23.47 -9.40 -28.67
N THR A 82 24.28 -10.07 -29.49
CA THR A 82 25.46 -9.66 -30.28
C THR A 82 26.80 -9.70 -29.54
N PRO A 83 27.90 -10.22 -30.15
CA PRO A 83 28.12 -10.45 -31.60
C PRO A 83 28.64 -11.86 -31.95
N HIS A 84 28.42 -12.33 -33.19
CA HIS A 84 29.44 -13.11 -33.89
C HIS A 84 29.36 -12.87 -35.41
N ALA A 85 30.53 -12.50 -35.96
CA ALA A 85 31.03 -12.44 -37.33
C ALA A 85 30.05 -12.65 -38.51
#